data_AF-A0A2W2DCX0-F1
#
_entry.id   AF-A0A2W2DCX0-F1
#
_cell.length_a   1.000
_cell.length_b   1.000
_cell.length_c   1.000
_cell.angle_alpha   90.00
_cell.angle_beta   90.00
_cell.angle_gamma   90.00
#
_symmetry.space_group_name_H-M   'P 1'
#
loop_
_entity.id
_entity.type
_entity.pdbx_description
1 polymer ?
#
loop_
_entity_poly.entity_id
_entity_poly.type
_entity_poly.pdbx_seq_one_letter_code
_entity_poly.pdbx_strand_id
1 'polypeptide(L)'
;MNELADRLAAIDPKRLVALMGMAGFVQAGEEAGVHATFRWPHAAEPREPSVIVPLDQGAPDYLDKLTAALRLLGDAVQAGDMARAVLDAFGGPLPKPSS
;
A
#
# COMPACT_ATOMS: atom_id res chain seq x y z
N MET A 1 0.16 21.39 18.64
CA MET A 1 0.06 19.94 18.48
C MET A 1 -0.50 19.67 17.09
N ASN A 2 0.11 18.76 16.34
CA ASN A 2 -0.25 18.49 14.95
C ASN A 2 -1.27 17.34 14.92
N GLU A 3 -2.55 17.67 14.76
CA GLU A 3 -3.68 16.72 14.80
C GLU A 3 -3.50 15.54 13.83
N LEU A 4 -2.80 15.74 12.71
CA LEU A 4 -2.46 14.69 11.76
C LEU A 4 -1.50 13.64 12.36
N ALA A 5 -0.48 14.08 13.10
CA ALA A 5 0.48 13.17 13.72
C ALA A 5 -0.18 12.31 14.81
N ASP A 6 -1.09 12.90 15.60
CA ASP A 6 -1.84 12.19 16.62
C ASP A 6 -2.77 11.13 16.01
N ARG A 7 -3.42 11.46 14.88
CA ARG A 7 -4.27 10.51 14.13
C ARG A 7 -3.46 9.37 13.51
N LEU A 8 -2.25 9.66 13.01
CA LEU A 8 -1.36 8.64 12.44
C LEU A 8 -0.81 7.71 13.52
N ALA A 9 -0.43 8.25 14.69
CA ALA A 9 0.05 7.47 15.83
C ALA A 9 -1.03 6.52 16.39
N ALA A 10 -2.32 6.84 16.20
CA ALA A 10 -3.43 5.99 16.59
C ALA A 10 -3.66 4.79 15.66
N ILE A 11 -2.96 4.71 14.52
CA ILE A 11 -3.06 3.57 13.60
C ILE A 11 -2.28 2.39 14.17
N ASP A 12 -2.97 1.27 14.41
CA ASP A 12 -2.33 0.00 14.73
C ASP A 12 -1.71 -0.61 13.47
N PRO A 13 -0.37 -0.73 13.38
CA PRO A 13 0.30 -1.26 12.20
C PRO A 13 -0.02 -2.74 11.96
N LYS A 14 -0.32 -3.53 13.01
CA LYS A 14 -0.72 -4.95 12.84
C LYS A 14 -2.08 -5.05 12.16
N ARG A 15 -2.99 -4.13 12.47
CA ARG A 15 -4.27 -4.03 11.77
C ARG A 15 -4.08 -3.66 10.30
N LEU A 16 -3.17 -2.74 9.98
CA LEU A 16 -2.85 -2.38 8.59
C LEU A 16 -2.28 -3.59 7.82
N VAL A 17 -1.33 -4.31 8.39
CA VAL A 17 -0.80 -5.58 7.84
C VAL A 17 -1.92 -6.58 7.54
N ALA A 18 -2.82 -6.81 8.49
CA ALA A 18 -3.93 -7.75 8.32
C ALA A 18 -4.86 -7.32 7.17
N LEU A 19 -5.20 -6.03 7.09
CA LEU A 19 -6.03 -5.48 6.01
C LEU A 19 -5.34 -5.61 4.63
N MET A 20 -4.03 -5.38 4.57
CA MET A 20 -3.26 -5.58 3.33
C MET A 20 -3.29 -7.04 2.87
N GLY A 21 -3.11 -7.99 3.80
CA GLY A 21 -3.24 -9.42 3.50
C GLY A 21 -4.63 -9.79 2.98
N MET A 22 -5.69 -9.27 3.61
CA MET A 22 -7.08 -9.47 3.14
C MET A 22 -7.35 -8.87 1.76
N ALA A 23 -6.68 -7.75 1.43
CA ALA A 23 -6.75 -7.12 0.12
C ALA A 23 -5.90 -7.82 -0.96
N GLY A 24 -5.22 -8.92 -0.61
CA GLY A 24 -4.43 -9.71 -1.55
C GLY A 24 -3.01 -9.20 -1.78
N PHE A 25 -2.52 -8.25 -0.97
CA PHE A 25 -1.10 -7.92 -0.97
C PHE A 25 -0.30 -9.10 -0.41
N VAL A 26 0.88 -9.33 -0.99
CA VAL A 26 1.74 -10.44 -0.59
C VAL A 26 2.91 -9.90 0.20
N GLN A 27 3.04 -10.31 1.47
CA GLN A 27 4.22 -9.99 2.28
C GLN A 27 5.46 -10.64 1.65
N ALA A 28 6.41 -9.82 1.24
CA ALA A 28 7.65 -10.24 0.59
C ALA A 28 8.83 -10.33 1.56
N GLY A 29 8.73 -9.67 2.71
CA GLY A 29 9.75 -9.71 3.75
C GLY A 29 9.32 -8.99 5.00
N GLU A 30 10.09 -9.20 6.07
CA GLU A 30 9.96 -8.51 7.34
C GLU A 30 11.36 -8.32 7.92
N GLU A 31 11.70 -7.10 8.31
CA GLU A 31 12.98 -6.81 8.95
C GLU A 31 12.80 -6.76 10.46
N ALA A 32 13.15 -7.85 11.14
CA ALA A 32 13.27 -7.97 12.60
C ALA A 32 12.11 -7.35 13.41
N GLY A 33 10.87 -7.38 12.90
CA GLY A 33 9.71 -6.78 13.54
C GLY A 33 9.67 -5.25 13.52
N VAL A 34 10.55 -4.58 12.77
CA VAL A 34 10.59 -3.12 12.61
C VAL A 34 9.71 -2.66 11.44
N HIS A 35 9.72 -3.38 10.32
CA HIS A 35 8.81 -3.13 9.20
C HIS A 35 8.56 -4.38 8.36
N ALA A 36 7.39 -4.43 7.73
CA ALA A 36 6.99 -5.46 6.76
C ALA A 36 6.88 -4.87 5.36
N THR A 37 7.36 -5.60 4.36
CA THR A 37 7.34 -5.18 2.96
C THR A 37 6.31 -6.00 2.18
N PHE A 38 5.45 -5.32 1.43
CA PHE A 38 4.36 -5.92 0.67
C PHE A 38 4.47 -5.63 -0.83
N ARG A 39 4.18 -6.67 -1.62
CA ARG A 39 3.98 -6.57 -3.07
C ARG A 39 2.52 -6.34 -3.42
N TRP A 40 2.31 -5.62 -4.52
CA TRP A 40 0.99 -5.40 -5.10
C TRP A 40 0.27 -6.71 -5.45
N PRO A 41 -1.07 -6.76 -5.34
CA PRO A 41 -1.85 -7.90 -5.79
C PRO A 41 -1.54 -8.24 -7.25
N HIS A 42 -1.41 -9.53 -7.55
CA HIS A 42 -1.17 -10.05 -8.91
C HIS A 42 0.15 -9.60 -9.58
N ALA A 43 1.07 -8.98 -8.85
CA ALA A 43 2.38 -8.66 -9.38
C ALA A 43 3.21 -9.95 -9.53
N ALA A 44 3.42 -10.38 -10.78
CA ALA A 44 4.23 -11.56 -11.12
C ALA A 44 5.72 -11.38 -10.73
N GLU A 45 6.20 -10.14 -10.74
CA GLU A 45 7.53 -9.73 -10.28
C GLU A 45 7.40 -8.62 -9.23
N PRO A 46 8.41 -8.41 -8.36
CA PRO A 46 8.44 -7.25 -7.47
C PRO A 46 8.41 -5.97 -8.31
N ARG A 47 7.24 -5.39 -8.52
CA ARG A 47 7.14 -4.05 -9.10
C ARG A 47 7.53 -3.07 -8.02
N GLU A 48 8.58 -2.30 -8.26
CA GLU A 48 8.78 -1.07 -7.52
C GLU A 48 7.68 -0.07 -7.90
N PRO A 49 7.11 0.67 -6.92
CA PRO A 49 7.44 0.65 -5.48
C PRO A 49 6.65 -0.42 -4.69
N SER A 50 7.33 -1.12 -3.76
CA SER A 50 6.69 -1.96 -2.75
C SER A 50 6.15 -1.10 -1.59
N VAL A 51 5.11 -1.58 -0.91
CA VAL A 51 4.54 -0.88 0.25
C VAL A 51 5.27 -1.36 1.51
N ILE A 52 5.88 -0.44 2.26
CA ILE A 52 6.59 -0.75 3.52
C ILE A 52 5.75 -0.27 4.69
N VAL A 53 5.29 -1.19 5.53
CA VAL A 53 4.51 -0.88 6.74
C VAL A 53 5.44 -0.96 7.96
N PRO A 54 5.66 0.14 8.69
CA PRO A 54 6.43 0.09 9.93
C PRO A 54 5.60 -0.59 11.02
N LEU A 55 6.22 -1.51 11.75
CA LEU A 55 5.61 -2.34 12.78
C LEU A 55 5.95 -1.86 14.19
N ASP A 56 7.13 -1.26 14.38
CA ASP A 56 7.59 -0.74 15.67
C ASP A 56 7.27 0.76 15.81
N GLN A 57 6.28 1.08 16.64
CA GLN A 57 5.89 2.47 16.94
C GLN A 57 6.97 3.27 17.69
N GLY A 58 7.93 2.59 18.33
CA GLY A 58 9.07 3.23 18.99
C GLY A 58 10.20 3.61 18.05
N ALA A 59 10.18 3.15 16.80
CA ALA A 59 11.22 3.43 15.83
C ALA A 59 11.21 4.93 15.43
N PRO A 60 12.39 5.58 15.30
CA PRO A 60 12.47 7.01 15.03
C PRO A 60 11.89 7.41 13.66
N ASP A 61 11.82 6.47 12.71
CA ASP A 61 11.31 6.66 11.36
C ASP A 61 9.86 6.13 11.17
N TYR A 62 9.19 5.73 12.26
CA TYR A 62 7.85 5.14 12.21
C TYR A 62 6.84 6.01 11.45
N LEU A 63 6.71 7.28 11.84
CA LEU A 63 5.71 8.18 11.25
C LEU A 63 6.02 8.49 9.78
N ASP A 64 7.30 8.61 9.42
CA ASP A 64 7.71 8.89 8.05
C ASP A 64 7.39 7.71 7.14
N LYS A 65 7.73 6.49 7.57
CA LYS A 65 7.41 5.25 6.83
C LYS A 65 5.90 5.02 6.73
N LEU A 66 5.16 5.24 7.81
CA LEU A 66 3.70 5.08 7.80
C LEU A 66 3.06 6.09 6.85
N THR A 67 3.50 7.34 6.87
CA THR A 67 3.02 8.39 5.96
C THR A 67 3.34 8.05 4.51
N ALA A 68 4.56 7.57 4.23
CA ALA A 68 4.95 7.13 2.89
C ALA A 68 4.08 5.96 2.38
N ALA A 69 3.81 4.97 3.23
CA ALA A 69 2.95 3.84 2.90
C ALA A 69 1.52 4.29 2.58
N LEU A 70 0.92 5.12 3.42
CA LEU A 70 -0.44 5.62 3.22
C LEU A 70 -0.54 6.52 1.99
N ARG A 71 0.46 7.36 1.73
CA ARG A 71 0.53 8.18 0.52
C ARG A 71 0.59 7.30 -0.73
N LEU A 72 1.45 6.29 -0.74
CA LEU A 72 1.57 5.37 -1.87
C LEU A 72 0.24 4.63 -2.15
N LEU A 73 -0.47 4.21 -1.10
CA LEU A 73 -1.81 3.62 -1.25
C LEU A 73 -2.84 4.63 -1.77
N GLY A 74 -2.80 5.88 -1.31
CA GLY A 74 -3.66 6.96 -1.80
C GLY A 74 -3.42 7.28 -3.28
N ASP A 75 -2.16 7.37 -3.69
CA ASP A 75 -1.78 7.60 -5.09
C ASP A 75 -2.27 6.45 -5.99
N ALA A 76 -2.22 5.21 -5.50
CA ALA A 76 -2.74 4.05 -6.24
C ALA A 76 -4.28 4.06 -6.38
N VAL A 77 -5.01 4.53 -5.38
CA VAL A 77 -6.47 4.75 -5.49
C VAL A 77 -6.76 5.75 -6.61
N GLN A 78 -6.06 6.89 -6.61
CA GLN A 78 -6.24 7.91 -7.64
C GLN A 78 -5.89 7.40 -9.05
N ALA A 79 -4.78 6.66 -9.19
CA ALA A 79 -4.40 6.04 -10.45
C ALA A 79 -5.44 5.01 -10.93
N GLY A 80 -6.00 4.22 -10.02
CA GLY A 80 -7.07 3.27 -10.31
C GLY A 80 -8.34 3.95 -10.81
N ASP A 81 -8.76 5.04 -10.17
CA ASP A 81 -9.93 5.82 -10.58
C ASP A 81 -9.73 6.45 -11.98
N MET A 82 -8.54 6.99 -12.26
CA MET A 82 -8.21 7.52 -13.59
C MET A 82 -8.21 6.43 -14.66
N ALA A 83 -7.58 5.27 -14.38
CA ALA A 83 -7.57 4.14 -15.29
C ALA A 83 -8.99 3.66 -15.59
N ARG A 84 -9.84 3.54 -14.56
CA ARG A 84 -11.25 3.20 -14.71
C ARG A 84 -11.98 4.19 -15.60
N ALA A 85 -11.81 5.49 -15.39
CA ALA A 85 -12.46 6.52 -16.22
C ALA A 85 -12.06 6.40 -17.70
N VAL A 86 -10.80 6.10 -17.99
CA VAL A 86 -10.32 5.85 -19.37
C VAL A 86 -10.97 4.61 -19.97
N LEU A 87 -11.05 3.51 -19.20
CA LEU A 87 -11.67 2.26 -19.67
C LEU A 87 -13.17 2.42 -19.92
N ASP A 88 -13.87 3.10 -19.03
CA ASP A 88 -15.30 3.40 -19.18
C ASP A 88 -15.55 4.27 -20.42
N ALA A 89 -14.68 5.26 -20.68
CA ALA A 89 -14.77 6.12 -21.87
C ALA A 89 -14.42 5.40 -23.19
N PHE A 90 -13.56 4.38 -23.15
CA PHE A 90 -13.13 3.64 -24.33
C PHE A 90 -14.25 2.77 -24.93
N GLY A 91 -15.16 2.24 -24.11
CA GLY A 91 -16.40 1.57 -24.58
C GLY A 91 -16.22 0.30 -25.42
N GLY A 92 -14.99 -0.16 -25.65
CA GLY A 92 -14.65 -1.39 -26.38
C GLY A 92 -14.13 -2.51 -25.46
N PRO A 93 -14.16 -3.78 -25.91
CA PRO A 93 -13.67 -4.89 -25.10
C PRO A 93 -12.18 -4.71 -24.77
N LEU A 94 -11.86 -4.79 -23.48
CA LEU A 94 -10.48 -4.84 -23.00
C LEU A 94 -9.73 -6.00 -23.69
N PRO A 95 -8.52 -5.77 -24.24
CA PRO A 95 -7.70 -6.86 -24.73
C PRO A 95 -7.40 -7.81 -23.57
N LYS A 96 -7.69 -9.10 -23.74
CA LYS A 96 -7.36 -10.10 -22.73
C LYS A 96 -5.84 -10.08 -22.51
N PRO A 97 -5.36 -10.07 -21.25
CA PRO A 97 -3.94 -10.18 -20.99
C PRO A 97 -3.45 -11.51 -21.59
N SER A 98 -2.42 -11.42 -22.43
CA SER A 98 -1.74 -12.59 -22.96
C SER A 98 -1.20 -13.40 -21.78
N SER A 99 -1.73 -14.62 -21.63
CA SER A 99 -1.22 -15.64 -20.72
C SER A 99 0.14 -16.14 -21.16
#